data_AF-A0A535BB50-F1
#
_entry.id   AF-A0A535BB50-F1
#
_cell.length_a   1.000
_cell.length_b   1.000
_cell.length_c   1.000
_cell.angle_alpha   90.00
_cell.angle_beta   90.00
_cell.angle_gamma   90.00
#
_symmetry.space_group_name_H-M   'P 1'
#
loop_
_entity.id
_entity.type
_entity.pdbx_description
1 polymer ?
#
loop_
_entity_poly.entity_id
_entity_poly.type
_entity_poly.pdbx_seq_one_letter_code
_entity_poly.pdbx_strand_id
1 'polypeptide(L)'
;RPRWVVHKLQRGALEGDESIETLGGRVLDVVHRLAREHPGEVSLCISHADPLQAAWILLDGRPHKESEMSRKQVGRAGRLEVELDGDRVVSTRYVPAPKGSSSSGRLLP
;
A
#
# COMPACT_ATOMS: atom_id res chain seq x y z
N ARG A 1 -8.62 -16.97 23.54
CA ARG A 1 -8.63 -15.49 23.31
C ARG A 1 -9.32 -15.22 21.99
N PRO A 2 -10.10 -14.15 21.82
CA PRO A 2 -10.75 -13.86 20.54
C PRO A 2 -9.68 -13.72 19.44
N ARG A 3 -9.87 -14.39 18.28
CA ARG A 3 -8.90 -14.36 17.17
C ARG A 3 -8.57 -12.94 16.70
N TRP A 4 -9.55 -12.03 16.73
CA TRP A 4 -9.35 -10.63 16.37
C TRP A 4 -8.28 -9.91 17.22
N VAL A 5 -8.15 -10.26 18.51
CA VAL A 5 -7.16 -9.65 19.42
C VAL A 5 -5.75 -10.06 19.01
N VAL A 6 -5.57 -11.32 18.61
CA VAL A 6 -4.26 -11.84 18.17
C VAL A 6 -3.86 -11.19 16.85
N HIS A 7 -4.78 -11.09 15.89
CA HIS A 7 -4.57 -10.36 14.63
C HIS A 7 -4.15 -8.90 14.86
N LYS A 8 -4.81 -8.21 15.80
CA LYS A 8 -4.50 -6.80 16.11
C LYS A 8 -3.18 -6.60 16.85
N LEU A 9 -2.66 -7.63 17.53
CA LEU A 9 -1.33 -7.60 18.14
C LEU A 9 -0.25 -7.96 17.12
N GLN A 10 -0.51 -8.96 16.27
CA GLN A 10 0.43 -9.45 15.27
C GLN A 10 -0.32 -9.98 14.04
N ARG A 11 -0.41 -9.14 13.01
CA ARG A 11 -0.94 -9.52 11.70
C ARG A 11 -0.04 -10.60 11.08
N GLY A 12 -0.66 -11.67 10.55
CA GLY A 12 -0.01 -12.86 10.02
C GLY A 12 0.24 -13.97 11.04
N ALA A 13 -0.16 -13.81 12.31
CA ALA A 13 0.07 -14.82 13.36
C ALA A 13 -1.00 -15.92 13.41
N LEU A 14 -2.09 -15.78 12.65
CA LEU A 14 -3.20 -16.74 12.63
C LEU A 14 -3.30 -17.43 11.29
N GLU A 15 -3.81 -18.66 11.30
CA GLU A 15 -4.17 -19.38 10.09
C GLU A 15 -5.25 -18.58 9.32
N GLY A 16 -4.97 -18.29 8.04
CA GLY A 16 -5.79 -17.45 7.17
C GLY A 16 -5.52 -15.93 7.27
N ASP A 17 -4.56 -15.52 8.10
CA ASP A 17 -4.09 -14.13 8.19
C ASP A 17 -2.88 -13.92 7.28
N GLU A 18 -2.70 -12.70 6.77
CA GLU A 18 -1.60 -12.37 5.85
C GLU A 18 -0.68 -11.34 6.48
N SER A 19 0.62 -11.62 6.46
CA SER A 19 1.64 -10.68 6.94
C SER A 19 1.72 -9.42 6.05
N ILE A 20 2.30 -8.35 6.59
CA ILE A 20 2.62 -7.14 5.82
C ILE A 20 3.56 -7.47 4.64
N GLU A 21 4.50 -8.40 4.84
CA GLU A 21 5.43 -8.85 3.80
C GLU A 21 4.69 -9.53 2.65
N THR A 22 3.78 -10.44 2.97
CA THR A 22 2.99 -11.16 1.95
C THR A 22 2.06 -10.19 1.20
N LEU A 23 1.37 -9.32 1.94
CA LEU A 23 0.38 -8.40 1.37
C LEU A 23 1.02 -7.32 0.51
N GLY A 24 2.07 -6.68 1.03
CA GLY A 24 2.82 -5.64 0.35
C GLY A 24 3.70 -6.19 -0.77
N GLY A 25 4.29 -7.38 -0.57
CA GLY A 25 5.13 -8.06 -1.55
C GLY A 25 4.40 -8.27 -2.88
N ARG A 26 3.14 -8.71 -2.86
CA ARG A 26 2.35 -8.87 -4.10
C ARG A 26 2.18 -7.57 -4.89
N VAL A 27 2.04 -6.44 -4.20
CA VAL A 27 1.97 -5.14 -4.87
C VAL A 27 3.32 -4.79 -5.48
N LEU A 28 4.41 -5.01 -4.72
CA LEU A 28 5.77 -4.74 -5.21
C LEU A 28 6.14 -5.63 -6.40
N ASP A 29 5.74 -6.90 -6.41
CA ASP A 29 5.95 -7.82 -7.53
C ASP A 29 5.31 -7.27 -8.83
N VAL A 30 4.08 -6.73 -8.73
CA VAL A 30 3.42 -6.08 -9.87
C VAL A 30 4.15 -4.82 -10.28
N VAL A 31 4.57 -3.99 -9.33
CA VAL A 31 5.32 -2.75 -9.59
C VAL A 31 6.65 -3.03 -10.31
N HIS A 32 7.44 -4.00 -9.82
CA HIS A 32 8.70 -4.40 -10.46
C HIS A 32 8.47 -5.05 -11.83
N ARG A 33 7.40 -5.85 -11.99
CA ARG A 33 7.03 -6.39 -13.30
C ARG A 33 6.71 -5.27 -14.30
N LEU A 34 5.90 -4.28 -13.90
CA LEU A 34 5.56 -3.14 -14.75
C LEU A 34 6.81 -2.35 -15.16
N ALA A 35 7.75 -2.13 -14.24
CA ALA A 35 9.00 -1.43 -14.55
C ALA A 35 9.87 -2.20 -15.57
N ARG A 36 9.88 -3.53 -15.51
CA ARG A 36 10.60 -4.39 -16.47
C ARG A 36 9.91 -4.46 -17.83
N GLU A 37 8.58 -4.51 -17.86
CA GLU A 37 7.78 -4.62 -19.08
C GLU A 37 7.64 -3.27 -19.82
N HIS A 38 7.67 -2.15 -19.10
CA HIS A 38 7.46 -0.80 -19.63
C HIS A 38 8.57 0.18 -19.16
N PRO A 39 9.84 -0.03 -19.55
CA PRO A 39 10.95 0.81 -19.09
C PRO A 39 10.82 2.24 -19.63
N GLY A 40 10.97 3.22 -18.73
CA GLY A 40 10.89 4.66 -19.07
C GLY A 40 9.47 5.21 -19.16
N GLU A 41 8.44 4.39 -18.99
CA GLU A 41 7.05 4.81 -18.97
C GLU A 41 6.53 5.03 -17.55
N VAL A 42 5.55 5.93 -17.41
CA VAL A 42 4.81 6.09 -16.15
C VAL A 42 3.68 5.07 -16.11
N SER A 43 3.75 4.14 -15.16
CA SER A 43 2.72 3.13 -14.92
C SER A 43 1.86 3.46 -13.69
N LEU A 44 0.63 2.96 -13.66
CA LEU A 44 -0.28 3.09 -12.52
C LEU A 44 -0.69 1.71 -11.98
N CYS A 45 -0.40 1.45 -10.71
CA CYS A 45 -0.88 0.27 -9.99
C CYS A 45 -2.01 0.65 -9.02
N ILE A 46 -3.24 0.19 -9.30
CA ILE A 46 -4.42 0.44 -8.46
C ILE A 46 -4.72 -0.79 -7.62
N SER A 47 -4.89 -0.61 -6.31
CA SER A 47 -5.28 -1.67 -5.38
C SER A 47 -6.07 -1.08 -4.20
N HIS A 48 -6.38 -1.91 -3.21
CA HIS A 48 -7.04 -1.51 -1.97
C HIS A 48 -6.06 -0.84 -0.99
N ALA A 49 -6.62 -0.17 0.02
CA ALA A 49 -5.84 0.58 1.01
C ALA A 49 -4.83 -0.32 1.76
N ASP A 50 -5.26 -1.48 2.29
CA ASP A 50 -4.41 -2.37 3.08
C ASP A 50 -3.17 -2.87 2.30
N PRO A 51 -3.31 -3.43 1.07
CA PRO A 51 -2.14 -3.82 0.28
C PRO A 51 -1.21 -2.66 -0.09
N LEU A 52 -1.77 -1.52 -0.50
CA LEU A 52 -0.96 -0.33 -0.81
C LEU A 52 -0.23 0.19 0.43
N GLN A 53 -0.88 0.14 1.59
CA GLN A 53 -0.30 0.51 2.88
C GLN A 53 0.85 -0.43 3.26
N ALA A 54 0.65 -1.75 3.12
CA ALA A 54 1.68 -2.74 3.38
C ALA A 54 2.89 -2.55 2.45
N ALA A 55 2.67 -2.34 1.15
CA ALA A 55 3.74 -2.05 0.20
C ALA A 55 4.51 -0.79 0.59
N TRP A 56 3.81 0.27 1.02
CA TRP A 56 4.45 1.48 1.50
C TRP A 56 5.27 1.25 2.76
N ILE A 57 4.80 0.44 3.72
CA ILE A 57 5.58 0.06 4.92
C ILE A 57 6.89 -0.63 4.52
N LEU A 58 6.84 -1.57 3.56
CA LEU A 58 8.02 -2.27 3.06
C LEU A 58 9.04 -1.31 2.41
N LEU A 59 8.56 -0.41 1.54
CA LEU A 59 9.41 0.57 0.85
C LEU A 59 10.04 1.59 1.80
N ASP A 60 9.34 1.95 2.86
CA ASP A 60 9.79 2.92 3.88
C ASP A 60 10.70 2.26 4.94
N GLY A 61 10.96 0.95 4.83
CA GLY A 61 11.79 0.19 5.78
C GLY A 61 11.23 0.16 7.20
N ARG A 62 9.92 0.35 7.35
CA ARG A 62 9.26 0.43 8.67
C ARG A 62 9.05 -0.96 9.28
N PRO A 63 8.93 -1.09 10.61
CA PRO A 63 8.67 -2.38 11.25
C PRO A 63 7.40 -3.06 10.73
N HIS A 64 7.45 -4.37 10.47
CA HIS A 64 6.30 -5.12 9.95
C HIS A 64 5.30 -5.49 11.07
N LYS A 65 4.71 -4.47 11.70
CA LYS A 65 3.76 -4.58 12.80
C LYS A 65 2.44 -3.92 12.45
N GLU A 66 1.32 -4.44 12.97
CA GLU A 66 -0.03 -3.89 12.74
C GLU A 66 -0.14 -2.41 13.13
N SER A 67 0.65 -1.94 14.12
CA SER A 67 0.69 -0.52 14.49
C SER A 67 1.12 0.39 13.33
N GLU A 68 1.98 -0.08 12.42
CA GLU A 68 2.41 0.70 11.26
C GLU A 68 1.33 0.86 10.19
N MET A 69 0.36 -0.06 10.14
CA MET A 69 -0.80 0.03 9.26
C MET A 69 -1.68 1.24 9.62
N SER A 70 -1.74 1.58 10.90
CA SER A 70 -2.61 2.65 11.41
C SER A 70 -1.92 4.02 11.50
N ARG A 71 -0.58 4.06 11.55
CA ARG A 71 0.22 5.29 11.78
C ARG A 71 0.16 6.31 10.64
N LYS A 72 0.22 5.86 9.39
CA LYS A 72 0.29 6.73 8.21
C LYS A 72 -0.50 6.08 7.08
N GLN A 73 -1.78 6.40 6.96
CA GLN A 73 -2.68 5.68 6.06
C GLN A 73 -2.66 6.25 4.63
N VAL A 74 -2.74 5.34 3.65
CA VAL A 74 -3.11 5.69 2.27
C VAL A 74 -4.52 6.27 2.28
N GLY A 75 -4.64 7.54 1.91
CA GLY A 75 -5.90 8.23 1.77
C GLY A 75 -6.64 7.83 0.49
N ARG A 76 -7.97 7.91 0.51
CA ARG A 76 -8.78 7.71 -0.69
C ARG A 76 -8.34 8.71 -1.77
N ALA A 77 -8.08 8.21 -2.98
CA ALA A 77 -7.57 8.99 -4.11
C ALA A 77 -6.21 9.67 -3.87
N GLY A 78 -5.50 9.31 -2.79
CA GLY A 78 -4.06 9.58 -2.68
C GLY A 78 -3.27 8.57 -3.50
N ARG A 79 -2.02 8.90 -3.80
CA ARG A 79 -1.11 8.00 -4.51
C ARG A 79 0.28 8.02 -3.90
N LEU A 80 0.95 6.88 -3.94
CA LEU A 80 2.37 6.77 -3.66
C LEU A 80 3.10 6.77 -5.00
N GLU A 81 3.95 7.78 -5.22
CA GLU A 81 4.91 7.79 -6.32
C GLU A 81 6.14 6.99 -5.89
N VAL A 82 6.58 6.07 -6.75
CA VAL A 82 7.76 5.23 -6.55
C VAL A 82 8.63 5.40 -7.78
N GLU A 83 9.87 5.82 -7.57
CA GLU A 83 10.88 5.93 -8.63
C GLU A 83 11.75 4.68 -8.61
N LEU A 84 11.92 4.07 -9.78
CA LEU A 84 12.66 2.83 -9.97
C LEU A 84 13.79 3.04 -10.98
N ASP A 85 14.95 2.51 -10.65
CA ASP A 85 16.08 2.31 -11.57
C ASP A 85 16.30 0.80 -11.72
N GLY A 86 15.73 0.24 -12.79
CA GLY A 86 15.55 -1.21 -12.93
C GLY A 86 14.70 -1.79 -11.80
N ASP A 87 15.24 -2.75 -11.06
CA ASP A 87 14.58 -3.35 -9.89
C ASP A 87 14.87 -2.58 -8.58
N ARG A 88 15.66 -1.51 -8.63
CA ARG A 88 16.02 -0.74 -7.43
C ARG A 88 15.05 0.42 -7.22
N VAL A 89 14.51 0.53 -6.02
CA VAL A 89 13.76 1.72 -5.58
C VAL A 89 14.75 2.85 -5.27
N VAL A 90 14.56 3.98 -5.96
CA VAL A 90 15.39 5.18 -5.82
C VAL A 90 14.77 6.16 -4.83
N SER A 91 13.46 6.39 -4.96
CA SER A 91 12.73 7.33 -4.12
C SER A 91 11.27 6.92 -3.95
N THR A 92 10.64 7.36 -2.85
CA THR A 92 9.20 7.28 -2.67
C THR A 92 8.63 8.60 -2.20
N ARG A 93 7.45 8.96 -2.70
CA ARG A 93 6.77 10.22 -2.37
C ARG A 93 5.27 10.02 -2.31
N TYR A 94 4.68 10.32 -1.16
CA TYR A 94 3.23 10.28 -1.02
C TYR A 94 2.60 11.60 -1.45
N VAL A 95 1.63 11.52 -2.36
CA VAL A 95 0.83 12.64 -2.84
C VAL A 95 -0.60 12.46 -2.34
N PRO A 96 -1.08 13.31 -1.42
CA PRO A 96 -2.46 13.23 -0.94
C PRO A 96 -3.45 13.59 -2.05
N ALA A 97 -4.70 13.16 -1.90
CA ALA A 97 -5.77 13.53 -2.80
C ALA A 97 -5.94 15.06 -2.88
N PRO A 98 -6.31 15.61 -4.05
CA PRO A 98 -6.65 17.02 -4.17
C PRO A 98 -7.77 17.41 -3.20
N LYS A 99 -7.65 18.56 -2.55
CA LYS A 99 -8.72 19.11 -1.69
C LYS A 99 -9.96 19.36 -2.56
N GLY A 100 -10.99 18.51 -2.44
CA GLY A 100 -12.24 18.62 -3.19
C GLY A 100 -12.80 17.31 -3.75
N SER A 101 -12.03 16.21 -3.73
CA SER A 101 -12.50 14.90 -4.21
C SER A 101 -13.41 14.14 -3.23
N SER A 102 -13.94 14.82 -2.20
CA SER A 102 -15.03 14.24 -1.40
C SER A 102 -16.27 14.17 -2.27
N SER A 103 -16.47 13.04 -2.96
CA SER A 103 -17.79 12.66 -3.44
C SER A 103 -18.66 12.36 -2.21
N SER A 104 -19.11 13.43 -1.53
CA SER A 104 -20.31 13.35 -0.72
C SER A 104 -21.40 12.92 -1.69
N GLY A 105 -21.93 11.72 -1.48
CA GLY A 105 -22.97 11.14 -2.32
C GLY A 105 -24.19 12.05 -2.30
N ARG A 106 -24.24 12.99 -3.23
CA ARG A 106 -25.47 13.70 -3.56
C ARG A 106 -26.05 12.94 -4.73
N LEU A 107 -26.95 12.01 -4.43
CA LEU A 107 -27.95 11.55 -5.40
C LEU A 107 -28.62 12.83 -5.92
N LEU A 108 -28.46 13.11 -7.21
CA LEU A 108 -29.23 14.15 -7.87
C LEU A 108 -30.70 13.68 -7.91
N PRO A 109 -31.66 14.61 -7.73
CA PRO A 109 -33.09 14.29 -7.74
C PRO A 109 -33.57 13.76 -9.09
#